data_AF-A0AAJ7RYT1-F1
#
_entry.id   AF-A0AAJ7RYT1-F1
#
_cell.length_a   1.000
_cell.length_b   1.000
_cell.length_c   1.000
_cell.angle_alpha   90.00
_cell.angle_beta   90.00
_cell.angle_gamma   90.00
#
_symmetry.space_group_name_H-M   'P 1'
#
loop_
_entity.id
_entity.type
_entity.pdbx_description
1 polymer ?
#
loop_
_entity_poly.entity_id
_entity_poly.type
_entity_poly.pdbx_seq_one_letter_code
_entity_poly.pdbx_strand_id
1 'polypeptide(L)'
;MTDHIKSIEKYPSSKIVWYPFVIYVGNFYVFLVLHVLFHVFPAIAADVVLMIQRKKPTALKIASKATVQFRALYYFISTSWVIKADKLKSVLNRMDATDLEEFSFDMTLIDWNYLSVTIALNARKRPDRNASRSKEEIPKT
;
A
#
# COMPACT_ATOMS: atom_id res chain seq x y z
N MET A 1 -3.88 15.76 -7.02
CA MET A 1 -4.19 14.31 -6.87
C MET A 1 -3.22 13.42 -7.66
N THR A 2 -2.54 13.91 -8.70
CA THR A 2 -1.67 13.09 -9.55
C THR A 2 -0.22 12.98 -9.08
N ASP A 3 0.27 13.91 -8.27
CA ASP A 3 1.71 14.02 -7.97
C ASP A 3 2.23 12.92 -7.04
N HIS A 4 1.40 12.40 -6.14
CA HIS A 4 1.80 11.31 -5.25
C HIS A 4 1.85 9.94 -5.95
N ILE A 5 1.11 9.74 -7.06
CA ILE A 5 1.22 8.52 -7.87
C ILE A 5 2.54 8.52 -8.65
N LYS A 6 2.97 9.71 -9.12
CA LYS A 6 4.23 9.91 -9.84
C LYS A 6 5.46 9.46 -9.05
N SER A 7 5.42 9.53 -7.72
CA SER A 7 6.54 9.08 -6.87
C SER A 7 6.71 7.56 -6.89
N ILE A 8 5.61 6.80 -6.95
CA ILE A 8 5.61 5.33 -7.04
C ILE A 8 6.12 4.88 -8.41
N GLU A 9 5.72 5.58 -9.48
CA GLU A 9 6.23 5.34 -10.84
C GLU A 9 7.72 5.64 -10.97
N LYS A 10 8.19 6.73 -10.35
CA LYS A 10 9.60 7.14 -10.36
C LYS A 10 10.48 6.23 -9.50
N TYR A 11 9.94 5.68 -8.42
CA TYR A 11 10.65 4.84 -7.47
C TYR A 11 9.90 3.52 -7.20
N PRO A 12 9.77 2.62 -8.19
CA PRO A 12 9.04 1.37 -8.02
C PRO A 12 9.74 0.46 -7.00
N SER A 13 8.96 -0.34 -6.27
CA SER A 13 9.50 -1.35 -5.37
C SER A 13 10.20 -2.45 -6.16
N SER A 14 11.33 -2.96 -5.67
CA SER A 14 12.09 -4.04 -6.32
C SER A 14 11.31 -5.35 -6.45
N LYS A 15 10.20 -5.51 -5.72
CA LYS A 15 9.33 -6.70 -5.75
C LYS A 15 8.06 -6.51 -6.60
N ILE A 16 7.94 -5.40 -7.32
CA ILE A 16 6.76 -5.14 -8.15
C ILE A 16 6.79 -6.05 -9.39
N VAL A 17 5.66 -6.70 -9.69
CA VAL A 17 5.57 -7.64 -10.82
C VAL A 17 5.12 -6.94 -12.11
N TRP A 18 4.28 -5.92 -11.99
CA TRP A 18 3.78 -5.12 -13.11
C TRP A 18 3.70 -3.64 -12.75
N TYR A 19 3.63 -2.78 -13.75
CA TYR A 19 3.52 -1.33 -13.57
C TYR A 19 2.30 -0.95 -12.71
N PRO A 20 2.42 -0.04 -11.74
CA PRO A 20 1.32 0.28 -10.83
C PRO A 20 0.19 1.00 -11.58
N PHE A 21 -1.02 0.46 -11.51
CA PHE A 21 -2.22 1.13 -12.00
C PHE A 21 -3.41 0.82 -11.09
N VAL A 22 -4.42 1.70 -11.09
CA VAL A 22 -5.66 1.55 -10.32
C VAL A 22 -6.84 1.89 -11.22
N ILE A 23 -7.85 1.01 -11.23
CA ILE A 23 -9.10 1.21 -11.97
C ILE A 23 -10.23 1.25 -10.96
N TYR A 24 -10.93 2.37 -10.89
CA TYR A 24 -12.12 2.52 -10.05
C TYR A 24 -13.37 2.17 -10.86
N VAL A 25 -14.19 1.26 -10.32
CA VAL A 25 -15.44 0.84 -10.97
C VAL A 25 -16.58 0.89 -9.95
N GLY A 26 -17.73 1.43 -10.38
CA GLY A 26 -18.93 1.53 -9.54
C GLY A 26 -19.82 0.27 -9.57
N ASN A 27 -19.58 -0.64 -10.52
CA ASN A 27 -20.39 -1.85 -10.71
C ASN A 27 -19.63 -3.10 -10.23
N PHE A 28 -20.24 -3.87 -9.34
CA PHE A 28 -19.67 -5.09 -8.76
C PHE A 28 -19.34 -6.17 -9.80
N TYR A 29 -20.16 -6.33 -10.83
CA TYR A 29 -19.92 -7.33 -11.88
C TYR A 29 -18.69 -6.96 -12.72
N VAL A 30 -18.54 -5.68 -13.05
CA VAL A 30 -17.35 -5.18 -13.76
C VAL A 30 -16.11 -5.35 -12.89
N PHE A 31 -16.20 -5.04 -11.59
CA PHE A 31 -15.14 -5.33 -10.63
C PHE A 31 -14.75 -6.80 -10.64
N LEU A 32 -15.72 -7.72 -10.58
CA LEU A 32 -15.46 -9.15 -10.57
C LEU A 32 -14.72 -9.61 -11.83
N VAL A 33 -15.16 -9.15 -13.01
CA VAL A 33 -14.50 -9.46 -14.29
C VAL A 33 -13.06 -8.96 -14.32
N LEU A 34 -12.83 -7.69 -13.97
CA LEU A 34 -11.49 -7.10 -13.91
C LEU A 34 -10.62 -7.79 -12.86
N HIS A 35 -11.18 -8.15 -11.71
CA HIS A 35 -10.47 -8.82 -10.64
C HIS A 35 -9.98 -10.21 -11.08
N VAL A 36 -10.84 -10.98 -11.76
CA VAL A 36 -10.46 -12.28 -12.31
C VAL A 36 -9.37 -12.12 -13.36
N LEU A 37 -9.53 -11.14 -14.27
CA LEU A 37 -8.60 -10.93 -15.38
C LEU A 37 -7.21 -10.44 -14.94
N PHE A 38 -7.14 -9.48 -14.03
CA PHE A 38 -5.89 -8.81 -13.65
C PHE A 38 -5.23 -9.37 -12.38
N HIS A 39 -5.95 -10.13 -11.54
CA HIS A 39 -5.39 -10.69 -10.31
C HIS A 39 -5.41 -12.21 -10.27
N VAL A 40 -6.55 -12.85 -10.59
CA VAL A 40 -6.67 -14.31 -10.48
C VAL A 40 -5.92 -15.01 -11.61
N PHE A 41 -6.16 -14.62 -12.87
CA PHE A 41 -5.52 -15.25 -14.02
C PHE A 41 -3.98 -15.14 -14.00
N PRO A 42 -3.38 -13.95 -13.73
CA PRO A 42 -1.93 -13.84 -13.60
C PRO A 42 -1.37 -14.61 -12.40
N ALA A 43 -2.11 -14.70 -11.30
CA ALA A 43 -1.69 -15.48 -10.14
C ALA A 43 -1.66 -16.99 -10.43
N ILE A 44 -2.64 -17.52 -11.17
CA ILE A 44 -2.64 -18.92 -11.63
C ILE A 44 -1.43 -19.14 -12.53
N ALA A 45 -1.21 -18.28 -13.53
CA ALA A 45 -0.08 -18.41 -14.45
C ALA A 45 1.26 -18.39 -13.70
N ALA A 46 1.43 -17.49 -12.73
CA ALA A 46 2.62 -17.42 -11.89
C ALA A 46 2.80 -18.70 -11.05
N ASP A 47 1.74 -19.24 -10.47
CA ASP A 47 1.80 -20.47 -9.69
C ASP A 47 2.12 -21.70 -10.56
N VAL A 48 1.61 -21.78 -11.79
CA VAL A 48 2.00 -22.81 -12.76
C VAL A 48 3.49 -22.74 -13.07
N VAL A 49 4.04 -21.55 -13.31
CA VAL A 49 5.48 -21.36 -13.54
C VAL A 49 6.29 -21.79 -12.31
N LEU A 50 5.84 -21.45 -11.09
CA LEU A 50 6.50 -21.89 -9.86
C LEU A 50 6.46 -23.42 -9.72
N MET A 51 5.33 -24.06 -10.04
CA MET A 51 5.20 -25.52 -10.01
C MET A 51 6.12 -26.21 -11.01
N ILE A 52 6.26 -25.67 -12.24
CA ILE A 52 7.24 -26.16 -13.23
C ILE A 52 8.67 -26.07 -12.68
N GLN A 53 8.98 -25.00 -11.95
CA GLN A 53 10.26 -24.82 -11.24
C GLN A 53 10.37 -25.66 -9.95
N ARG A 54 9.41 -26.53 -9.65
CA ARG A 54 9.30 -27.31 -8.39
C ARG A 54 9.30 -26.45 -7.12
N LYS A 55 8.87 -25.19 -7.24
CA LYS A 55 8.68 -24.26 -6.14
C LYS A 55 7.23 -24.29 -5.65
N LYS A 56 7.02 -23.83 -4.41
CA LYS A 56 5.70 -23.77 -3.79
C LYS A 56 4.84 -22.69 -4.47
N PRO A 57 3.64 -23.02 -5.00
CA PRO A 57 2.71 -22.01 -5.50
C PRO A 57 2.19 -21.15 -4.34
N THR A 58 2.30 -19.83 -4.50
CA THR A 58 1.96 -18.82 -3.48
C THR A 58 1.22 -17.61 -4.03
N ALA A 59 1.22 -17.37 -5.34
CA ALA A 59 0.63 -16.18 -5.96
C ALA A 59 -0.89 -16.12 -5.75
N LEU A 60 -1.62 -17.24 -5.92
CA LEU A 60 -3.05 -17.30 -5.64
C LEU A 60 -3.38 -17.02 -4.18
N LYS A 61 -2.54 -17.49 -3.26
CA LYS A 61 -2.71 -17.24 -1.82
C LYS A 61 -2.55 -15.76 -1.51
N ILE A 62 -1.59 -15.09 -2.15
CA ILE A 62 -1.37 -13.65 -2.02
C ILE A 62 -2.57 -12.89 -2.59
N ALA A 63 -3.04 -13.26 -3.79
CA ALA A 63 -4.19 -12.63 -4.42
C ALA A 63 -5.45 -12.77 -3.55
N SER A 64 -5.75 -13.97 -3.05
CA SER A 64 -6.88 -14.23 -2.16
C SER A 64 -6.82 -13.38 -0.87
N LYS A 65 -5.64 -13.31 -0.24
CA LYS A 65 -5.43 -12.48 0.95
C LYS A 65 -5.66 -10.99 0.64
N ALA A 66 -5.17 -10.51 -0.50
CA ALA A 66 -5.40 -9.15 -0.95
C ALA A 66 -6.90 -8.88 -1.16
N THR A 67 -7.64 -9.81 -1.78
CA THR A 67 -9.10 -9.68 -1.97
C THR A 67 -9.86 -9.55 -0.65
N VAL A 68 -9.51 -10.34 0.36
CA VAL A 68 -10.11 -10.24 1.71
C VAL A 68 -9.85 -8.87 2.33
N GLN A 69 -8.61 -8.37 2.22
CA GLN A 69 -8.25 -7.03 2.70
C GLN A 69 -9.00 -5.93 1.95
N PHE A 70 -9.09 -6.05 0.63
CA PHE A 70 -9.85 -5.13 -0.21
C PHE A 70 -11.32 -5.09 0.18
N ARG A 71 -11.94 -6.21 0.56
CA ARG A 71 -13.32 -6.24 1.03
C ARG A 71 -13.51 -5.41 2.30
N ALA A 72 -12.55 -5.46 3.22
CA ALA A 72 -12.57 -4.62 4.43
C ALA A 72 -12.33 -3.14 4.10
N LEU A 73 -11.43 -2.85 3.16
CA LEU A 73 -11.12 -1.49 2.71
C LEU A 73 -12.24 -0.87 1.86
N TYR A 74 -13.03 -1.70 1.18
CA TYR A 74 -14.04 -1.26 0.21
C TYR A 74 -14.93 -0.18 0.79
N TYR A 75 -15.47 -0.40 1.99
CA TYR A 75 -16.32 0.57 2.68
C TYR A 75 -15.66 1.95 2.85
N PHE A 76 -14.37 1.98 3.16
CA PHE A 76 -13.64 3.21 3.37
C PHE A 76 -13.32 3.93 2.07
N ILE A 77 -12.95 3.18 1.01
CA ILE A 77 -12.52 3.77 -0.27
C ILE A 77 -13.68 4.09 -1.22
N SER A 78 -14.83 3.41 -1.08
CA SER A 78 -16.00 3.61 -1.93
C SER A 78 -16.96 4.69 -1.40
N THR A 79 -16.72 5.18 -0.19
CA THR A 79 -17.60 6.15 0.47
C THR A 79 -16.92 7.50 0.52
N SER A 80 -17.67 8.56 0.21
CA SER A 80 -17.20 9.93 0.41
C SER A 80 -17.35 10.31 1.87
N TRP A 81 -16.23 10.41 2.59
CA TRP A 81 -16.20 10.80 3.99
C TRP A 81 -16.00 12.30 4.11
N VAL A 82 -16.96 12.99 4.73
CA VAL A 82 -16.76 14.37 5.19
C VAL A 82 -16.51 14.31 6.70
N ILE A 83 -15.23 14.31 7.08
CA ILE A 83 -14.84 14.33 8.49
C ILE A 83 -14.83 15.79 8.96
N LYS A 84 -15.83 16.19 9.73
CA LYS A 84 -15.88 17.51 10.36
C LYS A 84 -14.91 17.56 11.53
N ALA A 85 -13.99 18.51 11.50
CA ALA A 85 -12.94 18.67 12.51
C ALA A 85 -13.07 19.99 13.30
N ASP A 86 -14.25 20.62 13.33
CA ASP A 86 -14.45 21.96 13.89
C ASP A 86 -14.08 22.03 15.38
N LYS A 87 -14.46 21.02 16.16
CA LYS A 87 -14.08 20.90 17.58
C LYS A 87 -12.57 20.73 17.76
N LEU A 88 -11.95 19.89 16.93
CA LEU A 88 -10.51 19.66 16.98
C LEU A 88 -9.75 20.95 16.68
N LYS A 89 -10.17 21.70 15.66
CA LYS A 89 -9.60 23.02 15.33
C LYS A 89 -9.79 24.01 16.47
N SER A 90 -10.95 24.03 17.11
CA SER A 90 -11.21 24.90 18.27
C SER A 90 -10.31 24.60 19.45
N VAL A 91 -10.02 23.31 19.72
CA VAL A 91 -9.07 22.91 20.78
C VAL A 91 -7.66 23.34 20.38
N LEU A 92 -7.22 23.08 19.15
CA LEU A 92 -5.90 23.48 18.66
C LEU A 92 -5.68 25.00 18.77
N ASN A 93 -6.68 25.80 18.41
CA ASN A 93 -6.62 27.27 18.51
C ASN A 93 -6.57 27.80 19.96
N ARG A 94 -6.91 26.96 20.95
CA ARG A 94 -6.92 27.32 22.37
C ARG A 94 -5.69 26.80 23.12
N MET A 95 -4.88 25.95 22.50
CA MET A 95 -3.62 25.48 23.09
C MET A 95 -2.62 26.63 23.16
N ASP A 96 -1.81 26.61 24.21
CA ASP A 96 -0.66 27.50 24.29
C ASP A 96 0.53 26.94 23.49
N ALA A 97 1.63 27.70 23.42
CA ALA A 97 2.80 27.28 22.65
C ALA A 97 3.46 25.99 23.20
N THR A 98 3.37 25.76 24.52
CA THR A 98 3.95 24.57 25.17
C THR A 98 3.16 23.32 24.79
N ASP A 99 1.84 23.40 24.84
CA ASP A 99 0.93 22.33 24.45
C ASP A 99 1.02 22.02 22.95
N LEU A 100 1.19 23.06 22.12
CA LEU A 100 1.33 22.89 20.67
C LEU A 100 2.65 22.23 20.28
N GLU A 101 3.72 22.47 21.04
CA GLU A 101 5.03 21.82 20.84
C GLU A 101 4.94 20.31 21.16
N GLU A 102 4.31 19.96 22.28
CA GLU A 102 4.14 18.56 22.71
C GLU A 102 3.12 17.81 21.83
N PHE A 103 2.06 18.49 21.38
CA PHE A 103 0.95 17.90 20.62
C PHE A 103 0.72 18.57 19.26
N SER A 104 1.78 18.66 18.45
CA SER A 104 1.69 19.20 17.10
C SER A 104 0.76 18.35 16.21
N PHE A 105 -0.42 18.88 15.90
CA PHE A 105 -1.41 18.22 15.05
C PHE A 105 -2.01 19.19 14.03
N ASP A 106 -1.13 19.83 13.25
CA ASP A 106 -1.54 20.67 12.11
C ASP A 106 -1.30 19.93 10.79
N MET A 107 -2.39 19.47 10.17
CA MET A 107 -2.34 18.79 8.87
C MET A 107 -1.92 19.73 7.72
N THR A 108 -1.97 21.05 7.91
CA THR A 108 -1.56 22.03 6.89
C THR A 108 -0.05 22.12 6.75
N LEU A 109 0.70 21.72 7.79
CA LEU A 109 2.17 21.70 7.78
C LEU A 109 2.75 20.46 7.07
N ILE A 110 1.92 19.49 6.70
CA ILE A 110 2.37 18.26 6.06
C ILE A 110 2.71 18.54 4.60
N ASP A 111 3.98 18.43 4.23
CA ASP A 111 4.40 18.31 2.82
C ASP A 111 4.06 16.91 2.30
N TRP A 112 2.89 16.82 1.66
CA TRP A 112 2.39 15.59 1.05
C TRP A 112 3.30 15.05 -0.06
N ASN A 113 4.05 15.91 -0.76
CA ASN A 113 4.96 15.47 -1.81
C ASN A 113 6.19 14.80 -1.20
N TYR A 114 6.82 15.45 -0.23
CA TYR A 114 7.95 14.88 0.53
C TYR A 114 7.58 13.55 1.17
N LEU A 115 6.40 13.49 1.81
CA LEU A 115 5.89 12.27 2.42
C LEU A 115 5.71 11.15 1.38
N SER A 116 5.09 11.45 0.23
CA SER A 116 4.85 10.46 -0.82
C SER A 116 6.15 9.86 -1.38
N VAL A 117 7.16 10.70 -1.62
CA VAL A 117 8.48 10.28 -2.11
C VAL A 117 9.19 9.43 -1.06
N THR A 118 9.14 9.85 0.21
CA THR A 118 9.76 9.12 1.31
C THR A 118 9.16 7.72 1.47
N ILE A 119 7.82 7.60 1.40
CA ILE A 119 7.12 6.32 1.44
C ILE A 119 7.54 5.43 0.26
N ALA A 120 7.57 5.96 -0.96
CA ALA A 120 7.98 5.21 -2.15
C ALA A 120 9.42 4.69 -2.04
N LEU A 121 10.35 5.54 -1.59
CA LEU A 121 11.75 5.16 -1.38
C LEU A 121 11.89 4.08 -0.28
N ASN A 122 11.15 4.21 0.82
CA ASN A 122 11.16 3.21 1.89
C ASN A 122 10.58 1.87 1.43
N ALA A 123 9.53 1.88 0.60
CA ALA A 123 8.97 0.68 -0.01
C ALA A 123 9.93 0.01 -1.01
N ARG A 124 10.79 0.80 -1.68
CA ARG A 124 11.87 0.29 -2.53
C ARG A 124 13.04 -0.29 -1.73
N LYS A 125 13.44 0.38 -0.64
CA LYS A 125 14.60 -0.01 0.19
C LYS A 125 14.36 -1.24 1.06
N ARG A 126 13.11 -1.62 1.36
CA ARG A 126 12.80 -2.75 2.25
C ARG A 126 13.54 -4.03 1.80
N PRO A 127 14.57 -4.49 2.54
CA PRO A 127 15.27 -5.71 2.19
C PRO A 127 14.30 -6.88 2.37
N ASP A 128 14.51 -7.92 1.57
CA ASP A 128 13.71 -9.12 1.70
C ASP A 128 13.87 -9.70 3.11
N ARG A 129 12.78 -9.75 3.90
CA ARG A 129 12.79 -10.32 5.26
C ARG A 129 13.40 -11.71 5.30
N ASN A 130 13.29 -12.47 4.21
CA ASN A 130 13.89 -13.80 4.09
C ASN A 130 15.41 -13.74 3.80
N ALA A 131 15.88 -12.73 3.05
CA ALA A 131 17.30 -12.52 2.76
C ALA A 131 18.08 -11.92 3.95
N SER A 132 17.43 -11.15 4.82
CA SER A 132 18.03 -10.70 6.08
C SER A 132 18.15 -11.86 7.08
N ARG A 133 17.17 -12.76 7.12
CA ARG A 133 17.17 -13.94 8.01
C ARG A 133 18.19 -14.99 7.60
N SER A 134 18.42 -15.19 6.29
CA SER A 134 19.47 -16.10 5.78
C SER A 134 20.90 -15.60 6.04
N LYS A 135 21.08 -14.31 6.35
CA LYS A 135 22.40 -13.74 6.71
C LYS A 135 22.72 -13.85 8.20
N GLU A 136 21.70 -13.99 9.06
CA GLU A 136 21.87 -14.23 10.50
C GLU A 136 22.12 -15.71 10.83
N GLU A 137 21.72 -16.64 9.97
CA GLU A 137 21.92 -18.09 10.15
C GLU A 137 23.29 -18.61 9.66
N ILE A 138 24.22 -17.76 9.22
CA ILE A 138 25.58 -18.19 8.89
C ILE A 138 26.34 -18.43 10.21
N PRO A 139 26.78 -19.67 10.52
CA PRO A 139 27.45 -19.96 11.77
C PRO A 139 28.78 -19.19 11.83
N LYS A 140 29.03 -18.55 12.98
CA LYS A 140 30.33 -18.00 13.32
C LYS A 140 31.31 -19.18 13.44
N THR A 141 32.15 -19.35 12.41
CA THR A 141 33.35 -20.19 12.48
C THR A 141 34.50 -19.39 13.06
#